data_AF-A0A7J9FFZ3-F1
#
_entry.id   AF-A0A7J9FFZ3-F1
#
_cell.length_a   1.000
_cell.length_b   1.000
_cell.length_c   1.000
_cell.angle_alpha   90.00
_cell.angle_beta   90.00
_cell.angle_gamma   90.00
#
_symmetry.space_group_name_H-M   'P 1'
#
loop_
_entity.id
_entity.type
_entity.pdbx_description
1 polymer ?
#
loop_
_entity_poly.entity_id
_entity_poly.type
_entity_poly.pdbx_seq_one_letter_code
_entity_poly.pdbx_strand_id
1 'polypeptide(L)'
;VPRGVEDNKGNLYIAKTSPPNVSKAYSEQYRNDFSRFLRFRSEEMITEGRMLLTFIGRSITDPTSKDCCTIWDLFTKSLLDLVAEGLVCESDVDSLNVPYYYPCKEEVREIIEKEGSFVLNKLEIFKVNWDFEDDVCNENFVLEKSKSGRNVANCIRALTESMIASHFGDTIIDDLFSRFAQHVGEHLSCEKTKYYVTIVVSMTLK
;
A
#
# COMPACT_ATOMS: atom_id res chain seq x y z
N VAL A 1 -4.39 11.94 1.50
CA VAL A 1 -2.96 12.20 1.21
C VAL A 1 -2.45 13.18 2.25
N PRO A 2 -1.27 12.94 2.87
CA PRO A 2 -0.66 13.90 3.78
C PRO A 2 -0.47 15.26 3.09
N ARG A 3 -0.81 16.34 3.80
CA ARG A 3 -0.61 17.70 3.28
C ARG A 3 0.86 18.12 3.43
N GLY A 4 1.35 18.93 2.50
CA GLY A 4 2.71 19.50 2.57
C GLY A 4 3.83 18.54 2.18
N VAL A 5 3.51 17.51 1.38
CA VAL A 5 4.48 16.56 0.81
C VAL A 5 4.64 16.87 -0.68
N GLU A 6 5.29 18.01 -0.98
CA GLU A 6 5.53 18.48 -2.36
C GLU A 6 6.95 18.15 -2.84
N ASP A 7 7.79 17.60 -1.96
CA ASP A 7 9.20 17.30 -2.19
C ASP A 7 9.51 15.81 -2.34
N ASN A 8 8.49 14.95 -2.46
CA ASN A 8 8.65 13.51 -2.71
C ASN A 8 8.95 13.19 -4.18
N LYS A 9 9.98 13.85 -4.73
CA LYS A 9 10.29 13.80 -6.16
C LYS A 9 10.58 12.39 -6.65
N GLY A 10 10.06 12.06 -7.83
CA GLY A 10 10.23 10.78 -8.49
C GLY A 10 9.67 9.59 -7.72
N ASN A 11 8.75 9.82 -6.76
CA ASN A 11 8.17 8.76 -5.93
C ASN A 11 6.68 9.02 -5.67
N LEU A 12 5.85 8.01 -5.88
CA LEU A 12 4.42 8.10 -5.58
C LEU A 12 4.07 7.84 -4.11
N TYR A 13 4.99 7.21 -3.39
CA TYR A 13 4.81 6.79 -2.01
C TYR A 13 6.11 6.98 -1.23
N ILE A 14 6.15 6.56 0.04
CA ILE A 14 7.36 6.55 0.84
C ILE A 14 8.37 5.61 0.18
N ALA A 15 9.56 6.12 -0.13
CA ALA A 15 10.68 5.38 -0.71
C ALA A 15 11.99 5.71 0.02
N LYS A 16 13.05 4.96 -0.27
CA LYS A 16 14.38 5.20 0.31
C LYS A 16 14.98 6.55 -0.09
N THR A 17 14.59 7.07 -1.24
CA THR A 17 15.04 8.38 -1.76
C THR A 17 14.16 9.53 -1.26
N SER A 18 13.03 9.23 -0.62
CA SER A 18 12.14 10.25 -0.05
C SER A 18 12.81 11.00 1.10
N PRO A 19 12.64 12.32 1.20
CA PRO A 19 13.14 13.05 2.35
C PRO A 19 12.39 12.66 3.65
N PRO A 20 13.01 12.81 4.84
CA PRO A 20 12.43 12.29 6.10
C PRO A 20 11.08 12.89 6.51
N ASN A 21 10.74 14.08 6.02
CA ASN A 21 9.43 14.71 6.26
C ASN A 21 8.28 13.90 5.63
N VAL A 22 8.52 13.22 4.50
CA VAL A 22 7.50 12.43 3.78
C VAL A 22 6.95 11.34 4.69
N SER A 23 7.81 10.46 5.20
CA SER A 23 7.41 9.35 6.05
C SER A 23 6.74 9.82 7.34
N LYS A 24 7.23 10.92 7.92
CA LYS A 24 6.62 11.57 9.08
C LYS A 24 5.20 12.07 8.78
N ALA A 25 5.00 12.77 7.66
CA ALA A 25 3.71 13.32 7.29
C ALA A 25 2.67 12.22 7.04
N TYR A 26 3.06 11.13 6.36
CA TYR A 26 2.21 9.95 6.19
C TYR A 26 1.84 9.29 7.53
N SER A 27 2.82 9.09 8.43
CA SER A 27 2.59 8.50 9.75
C SER A 27 1.65 9.37 10.60
N GLU A 28 1.84 10.69 10.60
CA GLU A 28 0.97 11.62 11.32
C GLU A 28 -0.46 11.64 10.76
N GLN A 29 -0.61 11.63 9.44
CA GLN A 29 -1.91 11.55 8.77
C GLN A 29 -2.64 10.26 9.14
N TYR A 30 -1.95 9.10 9.04
CA TYR A 30 -2.51 7.80 9.41
C TYR A 30 -2.93 7.78 10.88
N ARG A 31 -2.10 8.27 11.79
CA ARG A 31 -2.42 8.34 13.22
C ARG A 31 -3.71 9.12 13.47
N ASN A 32 -3.86 10.28 12.82
CA ASN A 32 -5.03 11.12 12.97
C ASN A 32 -6.29 10.45 12.40
N ASP A 33 -6.19 9.85 11.22
CA ASP A 33 -7.31 9.22 10.53
C ASP A 33 -7.77 7.95 11.26
N PHE A 34 -6.83 7.10 11.68
CA PHE A 34 -7.15 5.86 12.39
C PHE A 34 -7.69 6.12 13.80
N SER A 35 -7.13 7.07 14.54
CA SER A 35 -7.68 7.49 15.84
C SER A 35 -9.10 8.06 15.70
N ARG A 36 -9.35 8.87 14.67
CA ARG A 36 -10.69 9.40 14.39
C ARG A 36 -11.67 8.29 14.01
N PHE A 37 -11.24 7.33 13.20
CA PHE A 37 -12.04 6.16 12.85
C PHE A 37 -12.47 5.39 14.10
N LEU A 38 -11.53 5.09 15.02
CA LEU A 38 -11.84 4.40 16.27
C LEU A 38 -12.86 5.19 17.10
N ARG A 39 -12.65 6.49 17.27
CA ARG A 39 -13.59 7.35 18.02
C ARG A 39 -15.00 7.34 17.43
N PHE A 40 -15.15 7.44 16.12
CA PHE A 40 -16.48 7.36 15.50
C PHE A 40 -17.11 5.98 15.67
N ARG A 41 -16.30 4.93 15.59
CA ARG A 41 -16.80 3.57 15.82
C ARG A 41 -17.23 3.32 17.26
N SER A 42 -16.60 3.96 18.24
CA SER A 42 -17.01 3.82 19.64
C SER A 42 -18.33 4.52 19.94
N GLU A 43 -18.65 5.60 19.23
CA GLU A 43 -19.95 6.29 19.33
C GLU A 43 -21.11 5.49 18.69
N GLU A 44 -20.82 4.67 17.69
CA GLU A 44 -21.83 3.92 16.92
C GLU A 44 -22.08 2.50 17.45
N MET A 45 -21.11 1.90 18.15
CA MET A 45 -21.16 0.51 18.60
C MET A 45 -21.81 0.37 19.98
N ILE A 46 -22.45 -0.77 20.20
CA ILE A 46 -22.94 -1.16 21.53
C ILE A 46 -21.78 -1.58 22.45
N THR A 47 -21.91 -1.33 23.75
CA THR A 47 -20.99 -1.84 24.79
C THR A 47 -20.81 -3.35 24.64
N GLU A 48 -19.58 -3.86 24.82
CA GLU A 48 -19.18 -5.26 24.56
C GLU A 48 -19.26 -5.70 23.08
N GLY A 49 -19.60 -4.77 22.17
CA GLY A 49 -19.56 -5.00 20.74
C GLY A 49 -18.14 -5.26 20.25
N ARG A 50 -17.99 -6.18 19.28
CA ARG A 50 -16.68 -6.59 18.76
C ARG A 50 -16.43 -6.03 17.37
N MET A 51 -15.19 -5.66 17.11
CA MET A 51 -14.71 -5.23 15.81
C MET A 51 -13.54 -6.10 15.37
N LEU A 52 -13.59 -6.52 14.10
CA LEU A 52 -12.49 -7.17 13.40
C LEU A 52 -12.07 -6.27 12.24
N LEU A 53 -10.81 -5.81 12.25
CA LEU A 53 -10.22 -5.03 11.18
C LEU A 53 -9.16 -5.88 10.47
N THR A 54 -9.10 -5.75 9.15
CA THR A 54 -8.07 -6.37 8.31
C THR A 54 -7.62 -5.35 7.29
N PHE A 55 -6.32 -5.06 7.26
CA PHE A 55 -5.74 -4.07 6.35
C PHE A 55 -4.28 -4.38 6.07
N ILE A 56 -3.76 -3.83 4.96
CA ILE A 56 -2.36 -3.97 4.57
C ILE A 56 -1.51 -3.13 5.53
N GLY A 57 -0.40 -3.71 5.98
CA GLY A 57 0.58 -3.09 6.84
C GLY A 57 1.99 -3.47 6.43
N ARG A 58 2.93 -3.39 7.38
CA ARG A 58 4.33 -3.78 7.19
C ARG A 58 4.83 -4.59 8.38
N SER A 59 5.80 -5.47 8.15
CA SER A 59 6.30 -6.39 9.19
C SER A 59 7.34 -5.76 10.10
N ILE A 60 7.98 -4.67 9.66
CA ILE A 60 9.02 -3.96 10.40
C ILE A 60 8.70 -2.47 10.54
N THR A 61 9.35 -1.82 11.49
CA THR A 61 9.08 -0.42 11.85
C THR A 61 9.47 0.56 10.74
N ASP A 62 10.52 0.25 9.96
CA ASP A 62 10.97 1.08 8.84
C ASP A 62 9.93 1.14 7.70
N PRO A 63 9.34 2.32 7.42
CA PRO A 63 8.35 2.48 6.37
C PRO A 63 8.94 2.45 4.95
N THR A 64 10.27 2.49 4.80
CA THR A 64 10.99 2.38 3.52
C THR A 64 11.38 0.94 3.16
N SER A 65 10.90 -0.02 3.94
CA SER A 65 11.20 -1.44 3.76
C SER A 65 10.54 -2.03 2.51
N LYS A 66 11.19 -3.07 1.95
CA LYS A 66 10.69 -3.76 0.74
C LYS A 66 9.28 -4.33 0.91
N ASP A 67 8.92 -4.76 2.11
CA ASP A 67 7.58 -5.27 2.45
C ASP A 67 6.46 -4.27 2.16
N CYS A 68 6.79 -2.98 2.10
CA CYS A 68 5.87 -1.87 2.02
C CYS A 68 5.95 -1.15 0.66
N CYS A 69 7.17 -0.86 0.20
CA CYS A 69 7.40 0.08 -0.90
C CYS A 69 7.43 -0.58 -2.28
N THR A 70 7.82 -1.85 -2.38
CA THR A 70 8.22 -2.45 -3.67
C THR A 70 7.13 -2.36 -4.75
N ILE A 71 5.86 -2.56 -4.39
CA ILE A 71 4.76 -2.46 -5.36
C ILE A 71 4.63 -1.03 -5.92
N TRP A 72 4.79 -0.02 -5.06
CA TRP A 72 4.71 1.39 -5.43
C TRP A 72 5.99 1.86 -6.13
N ASP A 73 7.15 1.29 -5.81
CA ASP A 73 8.41 1.52 -6.51
C ASP A 73 8.31 1.03 -7.97
N LEU A 74 7.77 -0.17 -8.17
CA LEU A 74 7.53 -0.72 -9.52
C LEU A 74 6.51 0.11 -10.29
N PHE A 75 5.46 0.60 -9.62
CA PHE A 75 4.44 1.45 -10.23
C PHE A 75 4.99 2.82 -10.62
N THR A 76 5.81 3.41 -9.74
CA THR A 76 6.54 4.66 -9.99
C THR A 76 7.49 4.49 -11.18
N LYS A 77 8.23 3.38 -11.25
CA LYS A 77 9.09 3.06 -12.38
C LYS A 77 8.30 3.00 -13.70
N SER A 78 7.11 2.41 -13.71
CA SER A 78 6.24 2.39 -14.89
C SER A 78 5.82 3.80 -15.35
N LEU A 79 5.54 4.72 -14.43
CA LEU A 79 5.27 6.12 -14.79
C LEU A 79 6.51 6.81 -15.35
N LEU A 80 7.67 6.58 -14.75
CA LEU A 80 8.93 7.18 -15.21
C LEU A 80 9.32 6.70 -16.62
N ASP A 81 8.96 5.47 -17.01
CA ASP A 81 9.12 5.02 -18.40
C ASP A 81 8.25 5.85 -19.37
N LEU A 82 7.01 6.19 -18.97
CA LEU A 82 6.14 7.07 -19.77
C LEU A 82 6.68 8.51 -19.84
N VAL A 83 7.31 8.99 -18.76
CA VAL A 83 8.01 10.28 -18.74
C VAL A 83 9.18 10.27 -19.73
N ALA A 84 9.97 9.20 -19.75
CA ALA A 84 11.10 9.07 -20.67
C ALA A 84 10.68 9.08 -22.15
N GLU A 85 9.45 8.64 -22.44
CA GLU A 85 8.84 8.70 -23.78
C GLU A 85 8.09 10.01 -24.07
N GLY A 86 8.03 10.93 -23.10
CA GLY A 86 7.34 12.22 -23.24
C GLY A 86 5.81 12.13 -23.23
N LEU A 87 5.26 11.01 -22.76
CA LEU A 87 3.80 10.79 -22.65
C LEU A 87 3.22 11.38 -21.36
N VAL A 88 4.06 11.55 -20.34
CA VAL A 88 3.69 12.11 -19.03
C VAL A 88 4.73 13.16 -18.62
N CYS A 89 4.30 14.25 -17.99
CA CYS A 89 5.25 15.22 -17.44
C CYS A 89 5.80 14.74 -16.09
N GLU A 90 7.12 14.86 -15.88
CA GLU A 90 7.78 14.50 -14.63
C GLU A 90 7.18 15.25 -13.42
N SER A 91 6.84 16.53 -13.60
CA SER A 91 6.17 17.34 -12.58
C SER A 91 4.83 16.76 -12.11
N ASP A 92 4.10 16.10 -13.02
CA ASP A 92 2.81 15.50 -12.69
C ASP A 92 3.02 14.25 -11.83
N VAL A 93 4.09 13.49 -12.09
CA VAL A 93 4.52 12.37 -11.23
C VAL A 93 4.94 12.88 -9.85
N ASP A 94 5.78 13.93 -9.79
CA ASP A 94 6.25 14.52 -8.53
C ASP A 94 5.11 15.05 -7.65
N SER A 95 4.02 15.51 -8.27
CA SER A 95 2.85 16.04 -7.55
C SER A 95 1.93 14.96 -6.99
N LEU A 96 2.02 13.73 -7.47
CA LEU A 96 1.12 12.64 -7.07
C LEU A 96 1.69 11.86 -5.89
N ASN A 97 0.94 11.84 -4.79
CA ASN A 97 1.22 11.00 -3.63
C ASN A 97 0.01 10.11 -3.34
N VAL A 98 0.22 8.80 -3.20
CA VAL A 98 -0.88 7.86 -2.98
C VAL A 98 -1.53 8.06 -1.61
N PRO A 99 -2.86 7.96 -1.48
CA PRO A 99 -3.57 8.19 -0.22
C PRO A 99 -3.53 7.00 0.74
N TYR A 100 -2.53 6.11 0.62
CA TYR A 100 -2.40 4.90 1.42
C TYR A 100 -1.26 5.02 2.41
N TYR A 101 -1.37 4.31 3.53
CA TYR A 101 -0.26 4.13 4.46
C TYR A 101 -0.30 2.70 5.00
N TYR A 102 0.85 2.03 5.01
CA TYR A 102 0.97 0.67 5.52
C TYR A 102 1.61 0.71 6.91
N PRO A 103 0.81 0.69 8.00
CA PRO A 103 1.32 0.80 9.35
C PRO A 103 2.05 -0.47 9.80
N CYS A 104 2.94 -0.35 10.78
CA CYS A 104 3.46 -1.52 11.49
C CYS A 104 2.57 -1.87 12.69
N LYS A 105 2.73 -3.08 13.23
CA LYS A 105 1.93 -3.57 14.36
C LYS A 105 2.06 -2.70 15.61
N GLU A 106 3.22 -2.11 15.82
CA GLU A 106 3.51 -1.22 16.94
C GLU A 106 2.71 0.08 16.83
N GLU A 107 2.67 0.69 15.64
CA GLU A 107 1.87 1.90 15.38
C GLU A 107 0.37 1.66 15.60
N VAL A 108 -0.15 0.53 15.10
CA VAL A 108 -1.56 0.16 15.28
C VAL A 108 -1.90 0.01 16.75
N ARG A 109 -1.04 -0.71 17.51
CA ARG A 109 -1.23 -0.91 18.95
C ARG A 109 -1.23 0.42 19.69
N GLU A 110 -0.22 1.26 19.46
CA GLU A 110 -0.08 2.55 20.14
C GLU A 110 -1.32 3.43 19.92
N ILE A 111 -1.86 3.47 18.70
CA ILE A 111 -3.03 4.29 18.38
C ILE A 111 -4.27 3.79 19.12
N ILE A 112 -4.51 2.47 19.14
CA ILE A 112 -5.67 1.87 19.83
C ILE A 112 -5.58 2.13 21.34
N GLU A 113 -4.41 1.91 21.94
CA GLU A 113 -4.19 2.11 23.38
C GLU A 113 -4.32 3.59 23.76
N LYS A 114 -3.84 4.50 22.91
CA LYS A 114 -3.91 5.95 23.14
C LYS A 114 -5.31 6.52 22.95
N GLU A 115 -6.06 6.03 21.97
CA GLU A 115 -7.45 6.45 21.76
C GLU A 115 -8.35 5.95 22.90
N GLY A 116 -8.19 4.68 23.29
CA GLY A 116 -8.66 4.16 24.57
C GLY A 116 -10.12 3.71 24.65
N SER A 117 -10.91 3.82 23.57
CA SER A 117 -12.32 3.36 23.56
C SER A 117 -12.44 1.84 23.53
N PHE A 118 -11.48 1.14 22.92
CA PHE A 118 -11.53 -0.31 22.72
C PHE A 118 -10.51 -1.05 23.60
N VAL A 119 -10.84 -2.29 23.95
CA VAL A 119 -9.90 -3.28 24.48
C VAL A 119 -9.34 -4.07 23.29
N LEU A 120 -8.01 -4.08 23.15
CA LEU A 120 -7.33 -4.88 22.13
C LEU A 120 -7.29 -6.36 22.55
N ASN A 121 -8.05 -7.22 21.85
CA ASN A 121 -8.09 -8.65 22.15
C ASN A 121 -6.96 -9.40 21.45
N LYS A 122 -6.76 -9.13 20.16
CA LYS A 122 -5.78 -9.83 19.32
C LYS A 122 -5.24 -8.90 18.24
N LEU A 123 -3.94 -8.99 17.99
CA LEU A 123 -3.27 -8.27 16.90
C LEU A 123 -2.25 -9.20 16.25
N GLU A 124 -2.54 -9.64 15.04
CA GLU A 124 -1.74 -10.59 14.28
C GLU A 124 -1.33 -10.05 12.92
N ILE A 125 -0.25 -10.63 12.40
CA ILE A 125 0.30 -10.31 11.09
C ILE A 125 0.33 -11.60 10.27
N PHE A 126 -0.13 -11.51 9.03
CA PHE A 126 -0.10 -12.61 8.06
C PHE A 126 0.58 -12.14 6.77
N LYS A 127 1.14 -13.10 6.04
CA LYS A 127 1.75 -12.87 4.73
C LYS A 127 0.84 -13.45 3.67
N VAL A 128 0.44 -12.63 2.70
CA VAL A 128 -0.46 -13.02 1.61
C VAL A 128 0.25 -12.80 0.28
N ASN A 129 0.22 -13.79 -0.62
CA ASN A 129 0.92 -13.70 -1.90
C ASN A 129 0.37 -12.53 -2.74
N TRP A 130 1.24 -11.85 -3.50
CA TRP A 130 0.82 -10.81 -4.45
C TRP A 130 -0.05 -11.38 -5.56
N ASP A 131 0.36 -12.53 -6.11
CA ASP A 131 -0.44 -13.26 -7.09
C ASP A 131 -1.36 -14.24 -6.35
N PHE A 132 -2.66 -14.00 -6.44
CA PHE A 132 -3.67 -14.82 -5.77
C PHE A 132 -3.80 -16.22 -6.37
N GLU A 133 -3.28 -16.44 -7.58
CA GLU A 133 -3.26 -17.78 -8.22
C GLU A 133 -1.95 -18.55 -7.96
N ASP A 134 -0.94 -17.91 -7.38
CA ASP A 134 0.34 -18.54 -7.06
C ASP A 134 0.21 -19.33 -5.76
N ASP A 135 -0.22 -20.59 -5.92
CA ASP A 135 -0.30 -21.57 -4.84
C ASP A 135 1.10 -22.06 -4.47
N VAL A 136 1.65 -21.44 -3.42
CA VAL A 136 2.96 -21.75 -2.84
C VAL A 136 3.07 -23.23 -2.40
N CYS A 137 1.95 -23.94 -2.21
CA CYS A 137 1.92 -25.35 -1.84
C CYS A 137 2.08 -26.31 -3.04
N ASN A 138 2.07 -25.81 -4.28
CA ASN A 138 2.26 -26.62 -5.47
C ASN A 138 3.71 -26.57 -5.95
N GLU A 139 4.52 -27.57 -5.56
CA GLU A 139 5.93 -27.70 -5.98
C GLU A 139 6.12 -27.80 -7.50
N ASN A 140 5.05 -28.07 -8.27
CA ASN A 140 5.07 -28.11 -9.73
C ASN A 140 4.60 -26.80 -10.39
N PHE A 141 4.33 -25.73 -9.63
CA PHE A 141 3.90 -24.47 -10.21
C PHE A 141 5.07 -23.80 -10.95
N VAL A 142 4.95 -23.75 -12.29
CA VAL A 142 5.85 -22.96 -13.13
C VAL A 142 5.34 -21.53 -13.10
N LEU A 143 6.12 -20.62 -12.50
CA LEU A 143 5.81 -19.20 -12.50
C LEU A 143 5.76 -18.68 -13.95
N GLU A 144 4.56 -18.52 -14.49
CA GLU A 144 4.39 -17.82 -15.75
C GLU A 144 4.46 -16.31 -15.47
N LYS A 145 5.67 -15.75 -15.54
CA LYS A 145 5.96 -14.35 -15.17
C LYS A 145 4.95 -13.33 -15.71
N SER A 146 4.49 -13.56 -16.94
CA SER A 146 3.56 -12.67 -17.65
C SER A 146 2.17 -12.71 -17.01
N LYS A 147 1.72 -13.92 -16.63
CA LYS A 147 0.44 -14.14 -15.98
C LYS A 147 0.43 -13.54 -14.58
N SER A 148 1.43 -13.84 -13.75
CA SER A 148 1.52 -13.29 -12.40
C SER A 148 1.66 -11.76 -12.39
N GLY A 149 2.48 -11.22 -13.29
CA GLY A 149 2.59 -9.76 -13.48
C GLY A 149 1.24 -9.12 -13.83
N ARG A 150 0.50 -9.72 -14.76
CA ARG A 150 -0.84 -9.26 -15.16
C ARG A 150 -1.86 -9.38 -14.02
N ASN A 151 -1.86 -10.46 -13.26
CA ASN A 151 -2.77 -10.64 -12.12
C ASN A 151 -2.59 -9.53 -11.08
N VAL A 152 -1.34 -9.29 -10.67
CA VAL A 152 -1.00 -8.22 -9.72
C VAL A 152 -1.35 -6.84 -10.29
N ALA A 153 -1.00 -6.59 -11.57
CA ALA A 153 -1.31 -5.32 -12.22
C ALA A 153 -2.81 -5.04 -12.28
N ASN A 154 -3.64 -6.06 -12.57
CA ASN A 154 -5.09 -5.92 -12.58
C ASN A 154 -5.66 -5.62 -11.18
N CYS A 155 -5.12 -6.24 -10.13
CA CYS A 155 -5.52 -5.92 -8.75
C CYS A 155 -5.21 -4.47 -8.39
N ILE A 156 -4.00 -3.98 -8.71
CA ILE A 156 -3.63 -2.58 -8.46
C ILE A 156 -4.46 -1.65 -9.35
N ARG A 157 -4.71 -2.02 -10.60
CA ARG A 157 -5.58 -1.26 -11.53
C ARG A 157 -6.96 -1.02 -10.94
N ALA A 158 -7.60 -2.06 -10.43
CA ALA A 158 -8.91 -1.94 -9.79
C ALA A 158 -8.90 -0.97 -8.59
N LEU A 159 -7.77 -0.84 -7.89
CA LEU A 159 -7.62 0.06 -6.73
C LEU A 159 -7.30 1.50 -7.13
N THR A 160 -6.49 1.71 -8.18
CA THR A 160 -5.87 3.01 -8.44
C THR A 160 -6.30 3.66 -9.76
N GLU A 161 -6.92 2.95 -10.70
CA GLU A 161 -7.23 3.47 -12.05
C GLU A 161 -7.98 4.79 -12.02
N SER A 162 -9.04 4.90 -11.20
CA SER A 162 -9.82 6.14 -11.09
C SER A 162 -8.99 7.34 -10.61
N MET A 163 -8.06 7.11 -9.68
CA MET A 163 -7.16 8.15 -9.16
C MET A 163 -6.13 8.56 -10.22
N ILE A 164 -5.55 7.59 -10.93
CA ILE A 164 -4.57 7.84 -11.99
C ILE A 164 -5.24 8.56 -13.16
N ALA A 165 -6.41 8.10 -13.60
CA ALA A 165 -7.18 8.72 -14.68
C ALA A 165 -7.57 10.16 -14.34
N SER A 166 -7.97 10.43 -13.10
CA SER A 166 -8.27 11.79 -12.66
C SER A 166 -7.05 12.72 -12.66
N HIS A 167 -5.83 12.19 -12.51
CA HIS A 167 -4.61 12.98 -12.39
C HIS A 167 -3.88 13.15 -13.72
N PHE A 168 -3.76 12.08 -14.51
CA PHE A 168 -3.01 12.04 -15.77
C PHE A 168 -3.88 11.92 -17.03
N GLY A 169 -5.18 11.66 -16.86
CA GLY A 169 -6.10 11.37 -17.97
C GLY A 169 -6.17 9.88 -18.33
N ASP A 170 -7.18 9.52 -19.11
CA ASP A 170 -7.49 8.12 -19.47
C ASP A 170 -6.52 7.52 -20.50
N THR A 171 -5.83 8.36 -21.28
CA THR A 171 -5.05 7.92 -22.44
C THR A 171 -3.82 7.11 -22.08
N ILE A 172 -3.27 7.29 -20.86
CA ILE A 172 -2.06 6.61 -20.42
C ILE A 172 -2.34 5.30 -19.66
N ILE A 173 -3.59 5.02 -19.30
CA ILE A 173 -3.94 3.97 -18.34
C ILE A 173 -3.53 2.60 -18.86
N ASP A 174 -3.93 2.25 -20.08
CA ASP A 174 -3.63 0.92 -20.62
C ASP A 174 -2.12 0.69 -20.79
N ASP A 175 -1.37 1.70 -21.24
CA ASP A 175 0.08 1.59 -21.41
C ASP A 175 0.80 1.51 -20.05
N LEU A 176 0.39 2.32 -19.08
CA LEU A 176 0.91 2.30 -17.72
C LEU A 176 0.75 0.90 -17.09
N PHE A 177 -0.45 0.34 -17.11
CA PHE A 177 -0.71 -0.96 -16.50
C PHE A 177 -0.07 -2.12 -17.25
N SER A 178 0.12 -1.99 -18.57
CA SER A 178 0.89 -2.96 -19.37
C SER A 178 2.37 -2.98 -18.93
N ARG A 179 3.01 -1.81 -18.82
CA ARG A 179 4.40 -1.68 -18.34
C ARG A 179 4.54 -2.13 -16.89
N PHE A 180 3.57 -1.78 -16.05
CA PHE A 180 3.53 -2.23 -14.67
C PHE A 180 3.45 -3.75 -14.56
N ALA A 181 2.60 -4.41 -15.36
CA ALA A 181 2.53 -5.87 -15.41
C ALA A 181 3.89 -6.48 -15.81
N GLN A 182 4.61 -5.87 -16.76
CA GLN A 182 5.94 -6.32 -17.15
C GLN A 182 6.95 -6.20 -16.00
N HIS A 183 7.06 -5.02 -15.37
CA HIS A 183 8.01 -4.81 -14.26
C HIS A 183 7.71 -5.72 -13.07
N VAL A 184 6.43 -5.94 -12.76
CA VAL A 184 6.04 -6.90 -11.72
C VAL A 184 6.43 -8.31 -12.12
N GLY A 185 6.14 -8.74 -13.34
CA GLY A 185 6.50 -10.08 -13.82
C GLY A 185 8.02 -10.33 -13.78
N GLU A 186 8.82 -9.35 -14.17
CA GLU A 186 10.29 -9.39 -14.06
C GLU A 186 10.75 -9.47 -12.61
N HIS A 187 10.20 -8.62 -11.73
CA HIS A 187 10.52 -8.63 -10.31
C HIS A 187 10.21 -9.97 -9.64
N LEU A 188 9.02 -10.53 -9.91
CA LEU A 188 8.58 -11.83 -9.39
C LEU A 188 9.42 -13.00 -9.91
N SER A 189 10.11 -12.83 -11.05
CA SER A 189 11.03 -13.83 -11.60
C SER A 189 12.38 -13.86 -10.87
N CYS A 190 12.78 -12.73 -10.27
CA CYS A 190 14.07 -12.58 -9.59
C CYS A 190 13.97 -12.76 -8.07
N GLU A 191 12.90 -12.26 -7.44
CA GLU A 191 12.69 -12.35 -5.99
C GLU A 191 11.55 -13.33 -5.65
N LYS A 192 11.87 -14.38 -4.88
CA LYS A 192 10.87 -15.38 -4.43
C LYS A 192 9.95 -14.90 -3.31
N THR A 193 10.26 -13.78 -2.66
CA THR A 193 9.49 -13.29 -1.50
C THR A 193 8.40 -12.34 -1.97
N LYS A 194 7.14 -12.81 -1.99
CA LYS A 194 6.03 -12.16 -2.72
C LYS A 194 4.85 -11.80 -1.83
N TYR A 195 5.06 -11.14 -0.69
CA TYR A 195 3.98 -11.05 0.31
C TYR A 195 3.55 -9.62 0.62
N TYR A 196 2.24 -9.38 0.56
CA TYR A 196 1.61 -8.32 1.32
C TYR A 196 1.58 -8.73 2.79
N VAL A 197 2.02 -7.83 3.64
CA VAL A 197 1.84 -7.98 5.08
C VAL A 197 0.45 -7.49 5.42
N THR A 198 -0.38 -8.38 5.97
CA THR A 198 -1.74 -8.06 6.40
C THR A 198 -1.80 -8.04 7.91
N ILE A 199 -2.36 -6.98 8.49
CA ILE A 199 -2.61 -6.84 9.92
C ILE A 199 -4.08 -7.17 10.18
N VAL A 200 -4.31 -8.10 11.12
CA VAL A 200 -5.63 -8.44 11.62
C VAL A 200 -5.74 -8.00 13.08
N VAL A 201 -6.75 -7.20 13.37
CA VAL A 201 -7.00 -6.64 14.70
C VAL A 201 -8.38 -7.05 15.17
N SER A 202 -8.46 -7.68 16.33
CA SER A 202 -9.70 -7.94 17.04
C SER A 202 -9.75 -7.10 18.31
N MET A 203 -10.85 -6.38 18.50
CA MET A 203 -11.06 -5.50 19.65
C MET A 203 -12.52 -5.52 20.13
N THR A 204 -12.74 -5.17 21.38
CA THR A 204 -14.07 -5.07 22.01
C THR A 204 -14.28 -3.67 22.54
N LEU A 205 -15.48 -3.09 22.33
CA LEU A 205 -15.83 -1.80 22.90
C LEU A 205 -16.02 -1.92 24.42
N LYS A 206 -15.42 -0.99 25.17
CA LYS A 206 -15.56 -0.88 26.63
C LYS A 206 -16.95 -0.43 27.08
#